data_AF-A0A9P7WTF4-F1
#
_entry.id   AF-A0A9P7WTF4-F1
#
_cell.length_a   1.000
_cell.length_b   1.000
_cell.length_c   1.000
_cell.angle_alpha   90.00
_cell.angle_beta   90.00
_cell.angle_gamma   90.00
#
_symmetry.space_group_name_H-M   'P 1'
#
loop_
_entity.id
_entity.type
_entity.pdbx_description
1 polymer ?
#
loop_
_entity_poly.entity_id
_entity_poly.type
_entity_poly.pdbx_seq_one_letter_code
_entity_poly.pdbx_strand_id
1 'polypeptide(L)'
;METAKLGLKLLSIALKAAPVPGPFKSAVTAIPDIALQIIEIVDAVKGNVEDAKELVLYIAKVTDTTMRPFETNPGELDRSPNTKKQLQEFRVVLEKIEDEMTTLMSRRLGRRILSYDDDASKLVAMKKSVDDAINQLQLETVIAVGHGVDIIRQDQRQMIEDQSRMHEEQGCMHDDQNRMFEVQHHAVREQGEYHRMTAQQQTEQQLFMMKQQDMSRQERADASLYYLFITKVYG
;
A
#
# COMPACT_ATOMS: atom_id res chain seq x y z
N MET A 1 1.29 -6.09 -20.56
CA MET A 1 0.04 -5.45 -21.01
C MET A 1 -0.30 -5.80 -22.46
N GLU A 2 0.61 -5.57 -23.43
CA GLU A 2 0.40 -5.99 -24.84
C GLU A 2 0.10 -7.49 -25.00
N THR A 3 0.77 -8.35 -24.22
CA THR A 3 0.47 -9.78 -24.16
C THR A 3 -0.96 -10.09 -23.71
N ALA A 4 -1.47 -9.37 -22.70
CA ALA A 4 -2.83 -9.52 -22.21
C ALA A 4 -3.87 -9.04 -23.23
N LYS A 5 -3.62 -7.90 -23.91
CA LYS A 5 -4.45 -7.43 -25.03
C LYS A 5 -4.53 -8.46 -26.15
N LEU A 6 -3.39 -9.03 -26.55
CA LEU A 6 -3.34 -10.04 -27.61
C LEU A 6 -4.15 -11.28 -27.21
N GLY A 7 -3.97 -11.75 -25.97
CA GLY A 7 -4.71 -12.91 -25.43
C GLY A 7 -6.22 -12.69 -25.48
N LEU A 8 -6.71 -11.55 -24.99
CA LEU A 8 -8.14 -11.24 -25.03
C LEU A 8 -8.68 -11.03 -26.44
N LYS A 9 -7.89 -10.46 -27.37
CA LYS A 9 -8.30 -10.34 -28.79
C LYS A 9 -8.50 -11.72 -29.42
N LEU A 10 -7.57 -12.64 -29.18
CA LEU A 10 -7.68 -14.00 -29.68
C LEU A 10 -8.88 -14.73 -29.06
N LEU A 11 -9.10 -14.57 -27.76
CA LEU A 11 -10.24 -15.14 -27.05
C LEU A 11 -11.58 -14.59 -27.56
N SER A 12 -11.69 -13.28 -27.79
CA SER A 12 -12.89 -12.65 -28.38
C SER A 12 -13.21 -13.24 -29.76
N ILE A 13 -12.20 -13.38 -30.61
CA ILE A 13 -12.35 -13.98 -31.95
C ILE A 13 -12.80 -15.44 -31.85
N ALA A 14 -12.16 -16.22 -30.97
CA ALA A 14 -12.46 -17.64 -30.78
C ALA A 14 -13.90 -17.85 -30.30
N LEU A 15 -14.36 -17.07 -29.31
CA LEU A 15 -15.71 -17.18 -28.76
C LEU A 15 -16.79 -16.72 -29.73
N LYS A 16 -16.50 -15.76 -30.61
CA LYS A 16 -17.41 -15.36 -31.70
C LYS A 16 -17.59 -16.48 -32.74
N ALA A 17 -16.54 -17.28 -32.96
CA ALA A 17 -16.56 -18.43 -33.87
C ALA A 17 -17.09 -19.72 -33.22
N ALA A 18 -17.05 -19.83 -31.90
CA ALA A 18 -17.48 -21.01 -31.16
C ALA A 18 -19.01 -21.24 -31.26
N PRO A 19 -19.48 -22.51 -31.28
CA PRO A 19 -20.89 -22.87 -31.28
C PRO A 19 -21.51 -22.72 -29.87
N VAL A 20 -21.39 -21.54 -29.28
CA VAL A 20 -21.97 -21.21 -27.96
C VAL A 20 -23.51 -21.21 -28.08
N PRO A 21 -24.24 -21.84 -27.15
CA PRO A 21 -25.70 -21.87 -27.20
C PRO A 21 -26.29 -20.45 -27.19
N GLY A 22 -27.32 -20.23 -28.00
CA GLY A 22 -27.96 -18.94 -28.24
C GLY A 22 -28.24 -18.05 -27.01
N PRO A 23 -28.71 -18.59 -25.87
CA PRO A 23 -29.00 -17.75 -24.70
C PRO A 23 -27.75 -17.22 -23.97
N PHE A 24 -26.56 -17.76 -24.23
CA PHE A 24 -25.29 -17.35 -23.60
C PHE A 24 -24.38 -16.54 -24.53
N LYS A 25 -24.57 -16.70 -25.85
CA LYS A 25 -23.67 -16.16 -26.88
C LYS A 25 -23.39 -14.67 -26.70
N SER A 26 -24.41 -13.85 -26.43
CA SER A 26 -24.24 -12.39 -26.29
C SER A 26 -23.39 -12.00 -25.08
N ALA A 27 -23.56 -12.65 -23.93
CA ALA A 27 -22.79 -12.35 -22.73
C ALA A 27 -21.34 -12.83 -22.88
N VAL A 28 -21.15 -14.07 -23.34
CA VAL A 28 -19.84 -14.71 -23.51
C VAL A 28 -18.96 -13.97 -24.52
N THR A 29 -19.54 -13.45 -25.61
CA THR A 29 -18.77 -12.66 -26.59
C THR A 29 -18.50 -11.23 -26.14
N ALA A 30 -19.36 -10.63 -25.31
CA ALA A 30 -19.22 -9.24 -24.88
C ALA A 30 -18.19 -9.07 -23.76
N ILE A 31 -18.05 -10.05 -22.85
CA ILE A 31 -17.15 -9.97 -21.70
C ILE A 31 -15.68 -9.70 -22.11
N PRO A 32 -15.07 -10.46 -23.05
CA PRO A 32 -13.72 -10.18 -23.52
C PRO A 32 -13.57 -8.83 -24.22
N ASP A 33 -14.61 -8.38 -24.95
CA ASP A 33 -14.60 -7.10 -25.65
C ASP A 33 -14.59 -5.92 -24.66
N ILE A 34 -15.38 -5.99 -23.59
CA ILE A 34 -15.38 -4.98 -22.52
C ILE A 34 -14.03 -4.98 -21.79
N ALA A 35 -13.49 -6.16 -21.46
CA ALA A 35 -12.17 -6.26 -20.82
C ALA A 35 -11.05 -5.64 -21.70
N LEU A 36 -11.13 -5.78 -23.02
CA LEU A 36 -10.22 -5.12 -23.96
C LEU A 36 -10.34 -3.59 -23.91
N GLN A 37 -11.57 -3.06 -23.89
CA GLN A 37 -11.82 -1.62 -23.80
C GLN A 37 -11.24 -1.04 -22.50
N ILE A 38 -11.42 -1.74 -21.37
CA ILE A 38 -10.83 -1.33 -20.09
C ILE A 38 -9.30 -1.26 -20.19
N ILE A 39 -8.65 -2.24 -20.84
CA ILE A 39 -7.19 -2.19 -21.06
C ILE A 39 -6.79 -1.00 -21.92
N GLU A 40 -7.54 -0.67 -22.96
CA GLU A 40 -7.24 0.49 -23.81
C GLU A 40 -7.41 1.82 -23.06
N ILE A 41 -8.37 1.91 -22.14
CA ILE A 41 -8.57 3.09 -21.30
C ILE A 41 -7.40 3.28 -20.32
N VAL A 42 -6.84 2.20 -19.77
CA VAL A 42 -5.76 2.28 -18.75
C VAL A 42 -4.50 2.95 -19.28
N ASP A 43 -4.18 2.77 -20.57
CA ASP A 43 -3.03 3.42 -21.21
C ASP A 43 -3.17 4.95 -21.24
N ALA A 44 -4.40 5.46 -21.19
CA ALA A 44 -4.70 6.88 -21.18
C ALA A 44 -4.87 7.46 -19.75
N VAL A 45 -4.85 6.62 -18.71
CA VAL A 45 -4.95 7.05 -17.30
C VAL A 45 -3.65 7.75 -16.87
N LYS A 46 -3.80 8.87 -16.16
CA LYS A 46 -2.67 9.74 -15.77
C LYS A 46 -2.44 9.85 -14.26
N GLY A 47 -3.19 9.13 -13.43
CA GLY A 47 -3.06 9.09 -11.97
C GLY A 47 -3.37 7.67 -11.47
N ASN A 48 -2.74 7.23 -10.36
CA ASN A 48 -2.81 5.86 -9.86
C ASN A 48 -2.52 4.81 -10.95
N VAL A 49 -1.53 5.10 -11.80
CA VAL A 49 -1.27 4.36 -13.04
C VAL A 49 -0.90 2.90 -12.76
N GLU A 50 -0.12 2.64 -11.73
CA GLU A 50 0.30 1.27 -11.38
C GLU A 50 -0.86 0.45 -10.82
N ASP A 51 -1.65 1.00 -9.90
CA ASP A 51 -2.85 0.33 -9.36
C ASP A 51 -3.89 0.07 -10.45
N ALA A 52 -4.07 1.02 -11.36
CA ALA A 52 -4.94 0.90 -12.52
C ALA A 52 -4.45 -0.23 -13.46
N LYS A 53 -3.15 -0.29 -13.76
CA LYS A 53 -2.58 -1.38 -14.56
C LYS A 53 -2.73 -2.73 -13.87
N GLU A 54 -2.53 -2.81 -12.55
CA GLU A 54 -2.69 -4.05 -11.79
C GLU A 54 -4.13 -4.56 -11.87
N LEU A 55 -5.12 -3.70 -11.61
CA LEU A 55 -6.54 -4.01 -11.74
C LEU A 55 -6.87 -4.56 -13.14
N VAL A 56 -6.33 -3.93 -14.17
CA VAL A 56 -6.62 -4.29 -15.55
C VAL A 56 -5.96 -5.60 -15.98
N LEU A 57 -4.72 -5.85 -15.54
CA LEU A 57 -4.07 -7.15 -15.72
C LEU A 57 -4.82 -8.26 -14.98
N TYR A 58 -5.36 -7.96 -13.80
CA TYR A 58 -6.20 -8.86 -13.04
C TYR A 58 -7.49 -9.20 -13.80
N ILE A 59 -8.23 -8.19 -14.26
CA ILE A 59 -9.44 -8.35 -15.08
C ILE A 59 -9.15 -9.20 -16.32
N ALA A 60 -8.02 -9.00 -16.98
CA ALA A 60 -7.61 -9.79 -18.14
C ALA A 60 -7.38 -11.27 -17.79
N LYS A 61 -6.63 -11.57 -16.71
CA LYS A 61 -6.37 -12.94 -16.24
C LYS A 61 -7.67 -13.66 -15.87
N VAL A 62 -8.55 -12.94 -15.16
CA VAL A 62 -9.85 -13.46 -14.74
C VAL A 62 -10.72 -13.78 -15.94
N THR A 63 -10.86 -12.82 -16.85
CA THR A 63 -11.70 -12.96 -18.03
C THR A 63 -11.23 -14.12 -18.89
N ASP A 64 -9.92 -14.24 -19.10
CA ASP A 64 -9.31 -15.34 -19.83
C ASP A 64 -9.64 -16.69 -19.18
N THR A 65 -9.36 -16.84 -17.89
CA THR A 65 -9.62 -18.12 -17.21
C THR A 65 -11.11 -18.48 -17.17
N THR A 66 -11.97 -17.47 -17.02
CA THR A 66 -13.42 -17.68 -16.88
C THR A 66 -14.08 -18.00 -18.21
N MET A 67 -13.65 -17.37 -19.31
CA MET A 67 -14.26 -17.55 -20.62
C MET A 67 -13.64 -18.69 -21.43
N ARG A 68 -12.40 -19.11 -21.14
CA ARG A 68 -11.71 -20.19 -21.86
C ARG A 68 -12.46 -21.52 -21.90
N PRO A 69 -13.18 -21.97 -20.85
CA PRO A 69 -14.01 -23.17 -20.93
C PRO A 69 -15.14 -23.10 -21.98
N PHE A 70 -15.60 -21.90 -22.32
CA PHE A 70 -16.64 -21.68 -23.33
C PHE A 70 -16.11 -21.83 -24.76
N GLU A 71 -14.81 -21.68 -24.95
CA GLU A 71 -14.12 -21.96 -26.21
C GLU A 71 -13.91 -23.47 -26.41
N THR A 72 -13.46 -24.16 -25.35
CA THR A 72 -13.03 -25.56 -25.45
C THR A 72 -14.19 -26.56 -25.34
N ASN A 73 -15.17 -26.32 -24.48
CA ASN A 73 -16.29 -27.23 -24.21
C ASN A 73 -17.67 -26.51 -24.25
N PRO A 74 -18.10 -25.96 -25.40
CA PRO A 74 -19.34 -25.19 -25.52
C PRO A 74 -20.62 -25.98 -25.16
N GLY A 75 -20.57 -27.32 -25.21
CA GLY A 75 -21.71 -28.21 -24.94
C GLY A 75 -21.99 -28.53 -23.47
N GLU A 76 -21.06 -28.28 -22.54
CA GLU A 76 -21.26 -28.55 -21.10
C GLU A 76 -22.02 -27.43 -20.38
N LEU A 77 -22.25 -26.31 -21.08
CA LEU A 77 -22.77 -25.05 -20.56
C LEU A 77 -24.29 -24.96 -20.45
N ASP A 78 -25.02 -25.88 -21.09
CA ASP A 78 -26.48 -25.84 -21.18
C ASP A 78 -27.19 -26.35 -19.90
N ARG A 79 -26.44 -26.62 -18.83
CA ARG A 79 -26.94 -27.38 -17.67
C ARG A 79 -27.32 -26.55 -16.43
N SER A 80 -26.89 -25.29 -16.30
CA SER A 80 -27.23 -24.44 -15.13
C SER A 80 -27.93 -23.12 -15.51
N PRO A 81 -29.19 -22.90 -15.11
CA PRO A 81 -29.90 -21.63 -15.28
C PRO A 81 -29.22 -20.44 -14.60
N ASN A 82 -28.46 -20.68 -13.53
CA ASN A 82 -27.78 -19.64 -12.75
C ASN A 82 -26.52 -19.11 -13.44
N THR A 83 -25.82 -19.92 -14.22
CA THR A 83 -24.61 -19.50 -14.95
C THR A 83 -24.90 -18.36 -15.93
N LYS A 84 -26.07 -18.35 -16.57
CA LYS A 84 -26.48 -17.23 -17.44
C LYS A 84 -26.59 -15.92 -16.67
N LYS A 85 -27.24 -15.98 -15.51
CA LYS A 85 -27.45 -14.81 -14.65
C LYS A 85 -26.11 -14.29 -14.13
N GLN A 86 -25.23 -15.18 -13.69
CA GLN A 86 -23.90 -14.84 -13.19
C GLN A 86 -22.99 -14.26 -14.29
N LEU A 87 -23.03 -14.79 -15.51
CA LEU A 87 -22.31 -14.20 -16.65
C LEU A 87 -22.82 -12.80 -16.96
N GLN A 88 -24.14 -12.59 -16.88
CA GLN A 88 -24.74 -11.28 -17.07
C GLN A 88 -24.34 -10.31 -15.94
N GLU A 89 -24.29 -10.78 -14.69
CA GLU A 89 -23.85 -9.98 -13.53
C GLU A 89 -22.36 -9.62 -13.65
N PHE A 90 -21.52 -10.58 -14.03
CA PHE A 90 -20.10 -10.33 -14.29
C PHE A 90 -19.89 -9.31 -15.41
N ARG A 91 -20.65 -9.43 -16.51
CA ARG A 91 -20.65 -8.43 -17.59
C ARG A 91 -21.01 -7.04 -17.07
N VAL A 92 -22.08 -6.91 -16.29
CA VAL A 92 -22.52 -5.61 -15.73
C VAL A 92 -21.46 -5.01 -14.80
N VAL A 93 -20.74 -5.83 -14.04
CA VAL A 93 -19.61 -5.35 -13.21
C VAL A 93 -18.50 -4.80 -14.09
N LEU A 94 -18.13 -5.49 -15.17
CA LEU A 94 -17.11 -5.00 -16.10
C LEU A 94 -17.53 -3.68 -16.78
N GLU A 95 -18.80 -3.55 -17.20
CA GLU A 95 -19.33 -2.30 -17.77
C GLU A 95 -19.23 -1.13 -16.78
N LYS A 96 -19.53 -1.37 -15.49
CA LYS A 96 -19.36 -0.34 -14.45
C LYS A 96 -17.90 0.07 -14.27
N ILE A 97 -16.98 -0.90 -14.30
CA ILE A 97 -15.55 -0.62 -14.19
C ILE A 97 -15.07 0.19 -15.39
N GLU A 98 -15.55 -0.11 -16.60
CA GLU A 98 -15.25 0.67 -17.79
C GLU A 98 -15.69 2.13 -17.64
N ASP A 99 -16.91 2.38 -17.16
CA ASP A 99 -17.44 3.72 -16.90
C ASP A 99 -16.61 4.48 -15.85
N GLU A 100 -16.24 3.81 -14.76
CA GLU A 100 -15.40 4.39 -13.71
C GLU A 100 -13.99 4.71 -14.20
N MET A 101 -13.39 3.82 -14.98
CA MET A 101 -12.06 4.02 -15.58
C MET A 101 -12.06 5.16 -16.61
N THR A 102 -13.12 5.29 -17.40
CA THR A 102 -13.33 6.43 -18.31
C THR A 102 -13.42 7.75 -17.53
N THR A 103 -14.06 7.72 -16.37
CA THR A 103 -14.16 8.87 -15.46
C THR A 103 -12.80 9.24 -14.85
N LEU A 104 -11.95 8.25 -14.55
CA LEU A 104 -10.57 8.46 -14.10
C LEU A 104 -9.69 9.04 -15.22
N MET A 105 -9.83 8.55 -16.44
CA MET A 105 -9.10 9.03 -17.63
C MET A 105 -9.39 10.52 -17.92
N SER A 106 -10.67 10.93 -17.89
CA SER A 106 -11.10 12.27 -18.30
C SER A 106 -10.87 13.39 -17.25
N ARG A 107 -10.36 13.04 -16.05
CA ARG A 107 -10.28 13.98 -14.93
C ARG A 107 -9.12 14.99 -15.06
N ARG A 108 -9.45 16.29 -14.90
CA ARG A 108 -8.48 17.40 -14.96
C ARG A 108 -7.47 17.37 -13.81
N LEU A 109 -6.24 17.80 -14.09
CA LEU A 109 -5.06 17.73 -13.20
C LEU A 109 -5.31 18.19 -11.75
N GLY A 110 -5.99 19.32 -11.56
CA GLY A 110 -6.24 19.89 -10.23
C GLY A 110 -7.25 19.11 -9.37
N ARG A 111 -8.22 18.42 -9.98
CA ARG A 111 -9.12 17.52 -9.23
C ARG A 111 -8.41 16.23 -8.83
N ARG A 112 -7.47 15.73 -9.65
CA ARG A 112 -6.72 14.50 -9.36
C ARG A 112 -5.83 14.61 -8.12
N ILE A 113 -5.18 15.76 -7.92
CA ILE A 113 -4.28 15.96 -6.77
C ILE A 113 -5.08 15.95 -5.46
N LEU A 114 -6.31 16.48 -5.48
CA LEU A 114 -7.19 16.51 -4.31
C LEU A 114 -7.93 15.19 -4.06
N SER A 115 -7.93 14.25 -5.01
CA SER A 115 -8.71 13.01 -4.95
C SER A 115 -7.87 11.74 -5.05
N TYR A 116 -6.57 11.82 -4.79
CA TYR A 116 -5.64 10.69 -4.96
C TYR A 116 -6.07 9.46 -4.13
N ASP A 117 -6.37 9.66 -2.85
CA ASP A 117 -6.80 8.60 -1.92
C ASP A 117 -8.21 8.08 -2.24
N ASP A 118 -9.10 8.95 -2.70
CA ASP A 118 -10.45 8.57 -3.17
C ASP A 118 -10.38 7.69 -4.42
N ASP A 119 -9.47 7.99 -5.34
CA ASP A 119 -9.29 7.23 -6.57
C ASP A 119 -8.59 5.89 -6.31
N ALA A 120 -7.65 5.83 -5.37
CA ALA A 120 -7.07 4.57 -4.89
C ALA A 120 -8.15 3.68 -4.23
N SER A 121 -9.00 4.27 -3.38
CA SER A 121 -10.11 3.56 -2.74
C SER A 121 -11.13 3.00 -3.75
N LYS A 122 -11.40 3.74 -4.84
CA LYS A 122 -12.25 3.27 -5.93
C LYS A 122 -11.64 2.09 -6.68
N LEU A 123 -10.34 2.14 -6.97
CA LEU A 123 -9.64 1.02 -7.63
C LEU A 123 -9.68 -0.25 -6.76
N VAL A 124 -9.51 -0.12 -5.45
CA VAL A 124 -9.68 -1.23 -4.50
C VAL A 124 -11.12 -1.75 -4.50
N ALA A 125 -12.12 -0.87 -4.49
CA ALA A 125 -13.53 -1.26 -4.55
C ALA A 125 -13.88 -1.97 -5.86
N MET A 126 -13.34 -1.49 -6.99
CA MET A 126 -13.46 -2.15 -8.29
C MET A 126 -12.86 -3.56 -8.25
N LYS A 127 -11.64 -3.74 -7.75
CA LYS A 127 -11.00 -5.06 -7.60
C LYS A 127 -11.87 -6.02 -6.80
N LYS A 128 -12.41 -5.56 -5.67
CA LYS A 128 -13.33 -6.33 -4.84
C LYS A 128 -14.62 -6.71 -5.57
N SER A 129 -15.19 -5.81 -6.37
CA SER A 129 -16.41 -6.11 -7.14
C SER A 129 -16.17 -7.17 -8.21
N VAL A 130 -14.98 -7.20 -8.81
CA VAL A 130 -14.55 -8.27 -9.72
C VAL A 130 -14.46 -9.59 -8.94
N ASP A 131 -13.83 -9.59 -7.76
CA ASP A 131 -13.71 -10.78 -6.91
C ASP A 131 -15.07 -11.37 -6.52
N ASP A 132 -16.00 -10.52 -6.09
CA ASP A 132 -17.35 -10.94 -5.70
C ASP A 132 -18.10 -11.59 -6.89
N ALA A 133 -17.99 -11.00 -8.08
CA ALA A 133 -18.62 -11.53 -9.29
C ALA A 133 -17.99 -12.86 -9.76
N ILE A 134 -16.65 -12.99 -9.67
CA ILE A 134 -15.96 -14.25 -9.96
C ILE A 134 -16.37 -15.33 -8.97
N ASN A 135 -16.39 -15.02 -7.66
CA ASN A 135 -16.70 -15.99 -6.63
C ASN A 135 -18.11 -16.58 -6.84
N GLN A 136 -19.06 -15.76 -7.24
CA GLN A 136 -20.40 -16.21 -7.62
C GLN A 136 -20.38 -17.13 -8.83
N LEU A 137 -19.60 -16.79 -9.85
CA LEU A 137 -19.52 -17.55 -11.10
C LEU A 137 -18.72 -18.87 -10.96
N GLN A 138 -17.68 -18.89 -10.13
CA GLN A 138 -16.84 -20.06 -9.84
C GLN A 138 -17.50 -21.07 -8.89
N LEU A 139 -18.36 -20.63 -7.97
CA LEU A 139 -19.10 -21.51 -7.07
C LEU A 139 -19.92 -22.56 -7.83
N GLU A 140 -20.36 -22.27 -9.06
CA GLU A 140 -21.13 -23.21 -9.89
C GLU A 140 -20.35 -23.82 -11.05
N THR A 141 -19.35 -23.14 -11.63
CA THR A 141 -18.49 -23.77 -12.66
C THR A 141 -17.63 -24.90 -12.07
N VAL A 142 -17.24 -24.81 -10.78
CA VAL A 142 -16.61 -25.93 -10.03
C VAL A 142 -17.56 -27.12 -9.87
N ILE A 143 -18.86 -26.88 -9.74
CA ILE A 143 -19.88 -27.92 -9.61
C ILE A 143 -20.21 -28.52 -11.00
N ALA A 144 -20.11 -27.74 -12.07
CA ALA A 144 -20.45 -28.15 -13.43
C ALA A 144 -19.29 -28.82 -14.19
N VAL A 145 -18.04 -28.38 -13.98
CA VAL A 145 -16.84 -28.85 -14.69
C VAL A 145 -15.85 -29.37 -13.66
N GLY A 146 -15.97 -30.66 -13.34
CA GLY A 146 -15.37 -31.28 -12.15
C GLY A 146 -13.84 -31.25 -12.00
N HIS A 147 -13.07 -30.57 -12.84
CA HIS A 147 -11.62 -30.38 -12.65
C HIS A 147 -11.14 -29.12 -13.40
N GLY A 148 -10.53 -28.16 -12.70
CA GLY A 148 -9.81 -27.05 -13.34
C GLY A 148 -9.64 -25.76 -12.52
N VAL A 149 -10.39 -25.56 -11.43
CA VAL A 149 -10.42 -24.28 -10.68
C VAL A 149 -9.48 -24.27 -9.46
N ASP A 150 -8.81 -25.38 -9.17
CA ASP A 150 -7.90 -25.47 -8.01
C ASP A 150 -6.69 -24.52 -8.15
N ILE A 151 -6.24 -24.23 -9.37
CA ILE A 151 -5.06 -23.38 -9.61
C ILE A 151 -5.34 -21.91 -9.23
N ILE A 152 -6.55 -21.38 -9.49
CA ILE A 152 -6.88 -19.98 -9.17
C ILE A 152 -7.11 -19.81 -7.67
N ARG A 153 -7.77 -20.78 -7.01
CA ARG A 153 -7.98 -20.73 -5.56
C ARG A 153 -6.69 -20.89 -4.77
N GLN A 154 -5.72 -21.64 -5.32
CA GLN A 154 -4.41 -21.82 -4.71
C GLN A 154 -3.54 -20.56 -4.92
N ASP A 155 -3.52 -19.99 -6.13
CA ASP A 155 -2.86 -18.70 -6.41
C ASP A 155 -3.46 -17.55 -5.59
N GLN A 156 -4.80 -17.47 -5.46
CA GLN A 156 -5.45 -16.42 -4.68
C GLN A 156 -5.26 -16.59 -3.17
N ARG A 157 -5.25 -17.83 -2.64
CA ARG A 157 -4.87 -18.06 -1.23
C ARG A 157 -3.43 -17.65 -0.98
N GLN A 158 -2.51 -18.05 -1.86
CA GLN A 158 -1.09 -17.71 -1.72
C GLN A 158 -0.90 -16.18 -1.77
N MET A 159 -1.59 -15.49 -2.67
CA MET A 159 -1.50 -14.04 -2.79
C MET A 159 -2.12 -13.28 -1.60
N ILE A 160 -3.21 -13.80 -1.01
CA ILE A 160 -3.78 -13.26 0.24
C ILE A 160 -2.84 -13.52 1.42
N GLU A 161 -2.23 -14.69 1.51
CA GLU A 161 -1.24 -15.03 2.53
C GLU A 161 0.03 -14.18 2.38
N ASP A 162 0.49 -13.93 1.15
CA ASP A 162 1.64 -13.08 0.85
C ASP A 162 1.33 -11.60 1.15
N GLN A 163 0.13 -11.10 0.83
CA GLN A 163 -0.30 -9.75 1.24
C GLN A 163 -0.38 -9.63 2.77
N SER A 164 -0.88 -10.66 3.44
CA SER A 164 -0.97 -10.69 4.91
C SER A 164 0.42 -10.68 5.55
N ARG A 165 1.37 -11.43 4.99
CA ARG A 165 2.79 -11.41 5.38
C ARG A 165 3.44 -10.05 5.15
N MET A 166 3.24 -9.43 4.00
CA MET A 166 3.79 -8.09 3.74
C MET A 166 3.21 -7.04 4.69
N HIS A 167 1.93 -7.15 5.07
CA HIS A 167 1.33 -6.26 6.07
C HIS A 167 1.88 -6.49 7.49
N GLU A 168 2.11 -7.75 7.88
CA GLU A 168 2.78 -8.08 9.16
C GLU A 168 4.24 -7.59 9.19
N GLU A 169 4.98 -7.78 8.10
CA GLU A 169 6.36 -7.28 7.98
C GLU A 169 6.42 -5.74 7.99
N GLN A 170 5.47 -5.05 7.34
CA GLN A 170 5.35 -3.60 7.41
C GLN A 170 5.00 -3.10 8.82
N GLY A 171 4.13 -3.83 9.54
CA GLY A 171 3.82 -3.54 10.94
C GLY A 171 5.05 -3.68 11.85
N CYS A 172 5.81 -4.77 11.68
CA CYS A 172 7.03 -5.02 12.43
C CYS A 172 8.11 -3.95 12.14
N MET A 173 8.25 -3.52 10.89
CA MET A 173 9.16 -2.41 10.53
C MET A 173 8.73 -1.06 11.10
N HIS A 174 7.42 -0.81 11.23
CA HIS A 174 6.92 0.42 11.86
C HIS A 174 7.19 0.43 13.38
N ASP A 175 7.01 -0.72 14.03
CA ASP A 175 7.34 -0.90 15.45
C ASP A 175 8.85 -0.79 15.71
N ASP A 176 9.69 -1.32 14.82
CA ASP A 176 11.14 -1.17 14.90
C ASP A 176 11.60 0.27 14.65
N GLN A 177 10.96 1.00 13.73
CA GLN A 177 11.20 2.44 13.56
C GLN A 177 10.84 3.23 14.82
N ASN A 178 9.68 2.95 15.44
CA ASN A 178 9.29 3.59 16.69
C ASN A 178 10.28 3.30 17.82
N ARG A 179 10.74 2.05 17.96
CA ARG A 179 11.80 1.70 18.92
C ARG A 179 13.11 2.44 18.65
N MET A 180 13.51 2.58 17.39
CA MET A 180 14.70 3.37 17.03
C MET A 180 14.54 4.85 17.41
N PHE A 181 13.36 5.42 17.19
CA PHE A 181 13.06 6.80 17.61
C PHE A 181 13.11 6.95 19.12
N GLU A 182 12.56 6.01 19.90
CA GLU A 182 12.63 6.02 21.37
C GLU A 182 14.08 5.94 21.87
N VAL A 183 14.90 5.06 21.27
CA VAL A 183 16.33 4.92 21.61
C VAL A 183 17.10 6.19 21.27
N GLN A 184 16.86 6.80 20.10
CA GLN A 184 17.47 8.09 19.76
C GLN A 184 17.06 9.20 20.73
N HIS A 185 15.77 9.27 21.08
CA HIS A 185 15.26 10.29 21.98
C HIS A 185 15.81 10.13 23.40
N HIS A 186 16.01 8.89 23.86
CA HIS A 186 16.68 8.58 25.12
C HIS A 186 18.16 9.00 25.08
N ALA A 187 18.89 8.63 24.03
CA ALA A 187 20.30 8.96 23.88
C ALA A 187 20.54 10.50 23.85
N VAL A 188 19.66 11.25 23.17
CA VAL A 188 19.72 12.72 23.16
C VAL A 188 19.45 13.31 24.55
N ARG A 189 18.52 12.73 25.30
CA ARG A 189 18.22 13.15 26.68
C ARG A 189 19.41 12.90 27.61
N GLU A 190 20.02 11.73 27.55
CA GLU A 190 21.21 11.39 28.34
C GLU A 190 22.40 12.28 28.00
N GLN A 191 22.62 12.57 26.71
CA GLN A 191 23.63 13.54 26.30
C GLN A 191 23.34 14.93 26.89
N GLY A 192 22.08 15.38 26.87
CA GLY A 192 21.68 16.65 27.49
C GLY A 192 21.96 16.71 28.98
N GLU A 193 21.71 15.61 29.71
CA GLU A 193 21.99 15.50 31.14
C GLU A 193 23.50 15.47 31.45
N TYR A 194 24.29 14.77 30.63
CA TYR A 194 25.75 14.76 30.74
C TYR A 194 26.36 16.17 30.56
N HIS A 195 25.88 16.93 29.58
CA HIS A 195 26.32 18.31 29.35
C HIS A 195 25.94 19.25 30.50
N ARG A 196 24.76 19.05 31.11
CA ARG A 196 24.36 19.82 32.31
C ARG A 196 25.24 19.53 33.50
N MET A 197 25.53 18.26 33.78
CA MET A 197 26.38 17.87 34.91
C MET A 197 27.81 18.40 34.75
N THR A 198 28.39 18.30 33.55
CA THR A 198 29.73 18.84 33.28
C THR A 198 29.77 20.36 33.38
N ALA A 199 28.75 21.07 32.89
CA ALA A 199 28.65 22.52 33.04
C ALA A 199 28.52 22.92 34.52
N GLN A 200 27.72 22.20 35.30
CA GLN A 200 27.59 22.45 36.74
C GLN A 200 28.91 22.22 37.47
N GLN A 201 29.60 21.12 37.17
CA GLN A 201 30.88 20.78 37.80
C GLN A 201 31.98 21.80 37.49
N GLN A 202 32.04 22.31 36.26
CA GLN A 202 32.94 23.41 35.89
C GLN A 202 32.61 24.70 36.65
N THR A 203 31.32 25.01 36.80
CA THR A 203 30.86 26.19 37.54
C THR A 203 31.25 26.09 39.02
N GLU A 204 31.07 24.93 39.63
CA GLU A 204 31.48 24.67 41.02
C GLU A 204 33.00 24.76 41.22
N GLN A 205 33.80 24.24 40.27
CA GLN A 205 35.26 24.40 40.30
C GLN A 205 35.69 25.87 40.20
N GLN A 206 35.05 26.67 39.33
CA GLN A 206 35.35 28.10 39.23
C GLN A 206 35.00 28.85 40.52
N LEU A 207 33.85 28.56 41.12
CA LEU A 207 33.43 29.11 42.42
C LEU A 207 34.42 28.76 43.54
N PHE A 208 34.92 27.52 43.55
CA PHE A 208 35.92 27.09 44.52
C PHE A 208 37.25 27.85 44.36
N MET A 209 37.72 28.01 43.12
CA MET A 209 38.93 28.77 42.82
C MET A 209 38.80 30.25 43.20
N MET A 210 37.65 30.88 42.95
CA MET A 210 37.38 32.25 43.39
C MET A 210 37.43 32.37 44.92
N LYS A 211 36.79 31.46 45.65
CA LYS A 211 36.83 31.47 47.12
C LYS A 211 38.24 31.32 47.68
N GLN A 212 39.09 30.49 47.07
CA GLN A 212 40.50 30.41 47.48
C GLN A 212 41.24 31.73 47.26
N GLN A 213 41.03 32.39 46.12
CA GLN A 213 41.65 33.69 45.85
C GLN A 213 41.19 34.76 46.85
N ASP A 214 39.91 34.77 47.20
CA ASP A 214 39.37 35.70 48.20
C ASP A 214 39.93 35.42 49.60
N MET A 215 40.03 34.15 50.02
CA MET A 215 40.70 33.79 51.27
C MET A 215 42.16 34.21 51.28
N SER A 216 42.92 33.95 50.21
CA SER A 216 44.32 34.39 50.13
C SER A 216 44.47 35.91 50.15
N ARG A 217 43.50 36.67 49.60
CA ARG A 217 43.48 38.14 49.70
C ARG A 217 43.17 38.60 51.11
N GLN A 218 42.23 37.95 51.79
CA GLN A 218 41.88 38.20 53.18
C GLN A 218 43.07 37.95 54.11
N GLU A 219 43.73 36.81 53.98
CA GLU A 219 44.93 36.45 54.77
C GLU A 219 46.07 37.46 54.58
N ARG A 220 46.27 37.94 53.35
CA ARG A 220 47.25 39.00 53.05
C ARG A 220 46.86 40.34 53.68
N ALA A 221 45.57 40.68 53.68
CA ALA A 221 45.08 41.90 54.31
C ALA A 221 45.25 41.83 55.85
N ASP A 222 44.90 40.69 56.46
CA ASP A 222 45.02 40.46 57.89
C ASP A 222 46.50 40.46 58.33
N ALA A 223 47.39 39.83 57.56
CA ALA A 223 48.84 39.88 57.80
C ALA A 223 49.40 41.30 57.69
N SER A 224 48.90 42.10 56.74
CA SER A 224 49.30 43.50 56.56
C SER A 224 48.84 44.36 57.74
N LEU A 225 47.62 44.16 58.23
CA LEU A 225 47.10 44.83 59.42
C LEU A 225 47.90 44.46 60.67
N TYR A 226 48.26 43.19 60.82
CA TYR A 226 49.10 42.71 61.92
C TYR A 226 50.50 43.34 61.90
N TYR A 227 51.13 43.42 60.71
CA TYR A 227 52.42 44.08 60.55
C TYR A 227 52.37 45.58 60.86
N LEU A 228 51.29 46.26 60.44
CA LEU A 228 51.04 47.68 60.74
C LEU A 228 50.83 47.92 62.25
N PHE A 229 50.17 46.97 62.93
CA PHE A 229 49.98 47.03 64.38
C PHE A 229 51.30 46.87 65.13
N ILE A 230 52.12 45.86 64.79
CA ILE A 230 53.42 45.65 65.42
C ILE A 230 54.34 46.86 65.23
N THR A 231 54.43 47.39 64.01
CA THR A 231 55.28 48.55 63.70
C THR A 231 54.84 49.83 64.42
N LYS A 232 53.55 50.00 64.74
CA LYS A 232 53.07 51.14 65.54
C LYS A 232 53.20 50.97 67.05
N VAL A 233 53.27 49.74 67.56
CA VAL A 233 53.31 49.47 69.00
C VAL A 233 54.75 49.31 69.51
N TYR A 234 55.67 48.84 68.66
CA TYR A 234 57.04 48.49 69.06
C TYR A 234 58.14 49.23 68.28
N GLY A 235 57.80 50.15 67.37
CA GLY A 235 58.74 51.03 66.66
C GLY A 235 58.68 52.46 67.20
#